data_AF-A0A259JPA7-F1
#
_entry.id   AF-A0A259JPA7-F1
#
_cell.length_a   1.000
_cell.length_b   1.000
_cell.length_c   1.000
_cell.angle_alpha   90.00
_cell.angle_beta   90.00
_cell.angle_gamma   90.00
#
_symmetry.space_group_name_H-M   'P 1'
#
loop_
_entity.id
_entity.type
_entity.pdbx_description
1 polymer ?
#
loop_
_entity_poly.entity_id
_entity_poly.type
_entity_poly.pdbx_seq_one_letter_code
_entity_poly.pdbx_strand_id
1 'polypeptide(L)'
;MSLDTVAYVAPVDLRPQEPAPVSTRGIYGWARAHLFGSIGQVLLTLFGIWVIYVVVPPLLKFFIFDAVWTGTGRDACLPETVGRPVGACWPFIAAKWNQIIYGFYPEAERWRVNTVYFFGAALLLPLMFPKVPYKRLNALAFFGIYPVAAFVLLTGGDLDLRNFVLGWFGLDLGLASAGGLRVGFWLQFLIVTGIAVCIGMLVCPFFGGERRSVAKTILKTFAVIGVVLL
;
A
#
# COMPACT_ATOMS: atom_id res chain seq x y z
N MET A 1 32.53 46.62 -10.68
CA MET A 1 31.52 45.57 -10.45
C MET A 1 30.74 46.02 -9.22
N SER A 2 29.67 46.78 -9.44
CA SER A 2 28.87 47.40 -8.38
C SER A 2 28.12 46.32 -7.62
N LEU A 3 28.42 46.19 -6.33
CA LEU A 3 27.65 45.40 -5.40
C LEU A 3 26.33 46.16 -5.17
N ASP A 4 25.23 45.64 -5.71
CA ASP A 4 23.90 46.06 -5.28
C ASP A 4 23.71 45.61 -3.84
N THR A 5 24.16 46.45 -2.91
CA THR A 5 23.97 46.28 -1.48
C THR A 5 22.49 46.44 -1.19
N VAL A 6 21.76 45.34 -1.20
CA VAL A 6 20.38 45.29 -0.75
C VAL A 6 20.38 45.77 0.71
N ALA A 7 19.71 46.89 1.00
CA ALA A 7 19.82 47.61 2.28
C ALA A 7 19.45 46.79 3.54
N TYR A 8 18.87 45.60 3.34
CA TYR A 8 18.47 44.68 4.40
C TYR A 8 19.51 43.58 4.70
N VAL A 9 20.56 43.42 3.89
CA VAL A 9 21.57 42.36 4.09
C VAL A 9 22.84 42.97 4.69
N ALA A 10 23.24 42.47 5.86
CA ALA A 10 24.47 42.90 6.51
C ALA A 10 25.71 42.57 5.64
N PRO A 11 26.59 43.54 5.36
CA PRO A 11 27.86 43.31 4.67
C PRO A 11 28.68 42.18 5.31
N VAL A 12 29.29 41.34 4.48
CA VAL A 12 30.14 40.20 4.90
C VAL A 12 31.30 40.67 5.80
N ASP A 13 31.70 41.92 5.62
CA ASP A 13 32.80 42.60 6.28
C ASP A 13 32.49 42.95 7.76
N LEU A 14 31.22 43.00 8.16
CA LEU A 14 30.79 43.40 9.51
C LEU A 14 30.67 42.23 10.49
N ARG A 15 30.44 40.99 10.02
CA ARG A 15 30.49 39.77 10.84
C ARG A 15 30.89 38.54 10.01
N PRO A 16 31.89 37.75 10.45
CA PRO A 16 32.14 36.45 9.85
C PRO A 16 30.89 35.57 10.01
N GLN A 17 30.56 34.83 8.95
CA GLN A 17 29.39 33.97 8.92
C GLN A 17 29.57 32.84 9.95
N GLU A 18 28.95 32.97 11.12
CA GLU A 18 29.00 31.95 12.15
C GLU A 18 28.26 30.69 11.69
N PRO A 19 28.80 29.49 11.97
CA PRO A 19 28.08 28.26 11.67
C PRO A 19 26.75 28.24 12.43
N ALA A 20 25.72 27.67 11.81
CA ALA A 20 24.43 27.49 12.45
C ALA A 20 24.59 26.85 13.85
N PRO A 21 23.84 27.33 14.88
CA PRO A 21 23.94 26.84 16.24
C PRO A 21 23.92 25.31 16.31
N VAL A 22 24.76 24.73 17.18
CA VAL A 22 24.82 23.27 17.36
C VAL A 22 23.46 22.66 17.76
N SER A 23 22.57 23.45 18.35
CA SER A 23 21.21 23.06 18.73
C SER A 23 20.25 22.89 17.54
N THR A 24 20.57 23.47 16.38
CA THR A 24 19.72 23.42 15.17
C THR A 24 20.35 22.61 14.04
N ARG A 25 21.55 22.05 14.25
CA ARG A 25 22.27 21.26 13.24
C ARG A 25 22.35 19.78 13.62
N GLY A 26 22.44 18.93 12.60
CA GLY A 26 22.68 17.49 12.75
C GLY A 26 21.48 16.70 13.28
N ILE A 27 21.75 15.45 13.70
CA ILE A 27 20.73 14.50 14.18
C ILE A 27 20.01 15.02 15.43
N TYR A 28 20.75 15.67 16.33
CA TYR A 28 20.19 16.23 17.56
C TYR A 28 19.20 17.36 17.29
N GLY A 29 19.58 18.33 16.45
CA GLY A 29 18.67 19.41 16.04
C GLY A 29 17.44 18.88 15.29
N TRP A 30 17.61 17.87 14.43
CA TRP A 30 16.51 17.20 13.75
C TRP A 30 15.54 16.51 14.70
N ALA A 31 16.05 15.72 15.65
CA ALA A 31 15.24 15.00 16.64
C ALA A 31 14.46 15.96 17.53
N ARG A 32 15.11 17.03 18.01
CA ARG A 32 14.44 18.08 18.79
C ARG A 32 13.33 18.76 17.99
N ALA A 33 13.55 19.04 16.70
CA ALA A 33 12.57 19.73 15.87
C ALA A 33 11.38 18.85 15.43
N HIS A 34 11.56 17.52 15.29
CA HIS A 34 10.53 16.63 14.72
C HIS A 34 9.92 15.62 15.71
N LEU A 35 10.70 15.12 16.66
CA LEU A 35 10.24 14.12 17.64
C LEU A 35 9.73 14.78 18.93
N PHE A 36 10.35 15.90 19.33
CA PHE A 36 10.09 16.55 20.61
C PHE A 36 9.74 18.04 20.48
N GLY A 37 9.38 18.50 19.28
CA GLY A 37 9.15 19.92 18.99
C GLY A 37 7.80 20.44 19.49
N SER A 38 6.82 19.55 19.71
CA SER A 38 5.50 19.88 20.27
C SER A 38 4.95 18.74 21.13
N ILE A 39 3.98 19.02 21.99
CA ILE A 39 3.33 18.01 22.85
C ILE A 39 2.76 16.86 22.00
N GLY A 40 2.14 17.17 20.86
CA GLY A 40 1.61 16.15 19.94
C GLY A 40 2.70 15.25 19.35
N GLN A 41 3.85 15.81 18.97
CA GLN A 41 5.00 15.04 18.47
C GLN A 41 5.59 14.14 19.55
N VAL A 42 5.70 14.65 20.78
CA VAL A 42 6.17 13.87 21.93
C VAL A 42 5.24 12.68 22.18
N LEU A 43 3.92 12.91 22.23
CA LEU A 43 2.93 11.85 22.43
C LEU A 43 2.99 10.81 21.30
N LEU A 44 3.08 11.24 20.04
CA LEU A 44 3.19 10.33 18.90
C LEU A 44 4.49 9.51 18.94
N THR A 45 5.59 10.13 19.36
CA THR A 45 6.89 9.45 19.52
C THR A 45 6.82 8.41 20.62
N LEU A 46 6.28 8.75 21.80
CA LEU A 46 6.09 7.82 22.91
C LEU A 46 5.16 6.67 22.53
N PHE A 47 4.06 6.97 21.84
CA PHE A 47 3.15 5.95 21.32
C PHE A 47 3.85 5.02 20.33
N GLY A 48 4.63 5.56 19.40
CA GLY A 48 5.43 4.75 18.46
C GLY A 48 6.41 3.82 19.17
N ILE A 49 7.12 4.32 20.18
CA ILE A 49 8.01 3.50 21.01
C ILE A 49 7.24 2.40 21.75
N TRP A 50 6.08 2.73 22.32
CA TRP A 50 5.22 1.75 22.98
C TRP A 50 4.73 0.66 22.03
N VAL A 51 4.26 1.02 20.83
CA VAL A 51 3.87 0.05 19.79
C VAL A 51 5.04 -0.86 19.42
N ILE A 52 6.23 -0.30 19.19
CA ILE A 52 7.44 -1.07 18.91
C ILE A 52 7.73 -2.05 20.06
N TYR A 53 7.66 -1.58 21.30
CA TYR A 53 7.93 -2.39 22.48
C TYR A 53 6.92 -3.53 22.67
N VAL A 54 5.64 -3.33 22.36
CA VAL A 54 4.62 -4.37 22.51
C VAL A 54 4.60 -5.33 21.32
N VAL A 55 4.96 -4.89 20.12
CA VAL A 55 4.84 -5.69 18.89
C VAL A 55 6.13 -6.39 18.48
N VAL A 56 7.29 -5.71 18.55
CA VAL A 56 8.55 -6.26 18.01
C VAL A 56 9.08 -7.43 18.84
N PRO A 57 9.17 -7.37 20.18
CA PRO A 57 9.65 -8.49 20.98
C PRO A 57 8.88 -9.81 20.79
N PRO A 58 7.52 -9.86 20.84
CA PRO A 58 6.82 -11.11 20.60
C PRO A 58 6.95 -11.61 19.16
N LEU A 59 7.04 -10.71 18.16
CA LEU A 59 7.31 -11.11 16.77
C LEU A 59 8.68 -11.77 16.63
N LEU A 60 9.73 -11.18 17.21
CA LEU A 60 11.07 -11.75 17.17
C LEU A 60 11.12 -13.09 17.92
N LYS A 61 10.43 -13.17 19.06
CA LYS A 61 10.26 -14.42 19.81
C LYS A 61 9.64 -15.50 18.95
N PHE A 62 8.54 -15.20 18.26
CA PHE A 62 7.85 -16.16 17.41
C PHE A 62 8.63 -16.55 16.15
N PHE A 63 9.13 -15.57 15.37
CA PHE A 63 9.72 -15.82 14.06
C PHE A 63 11.19 -16.28 14.10
N ILE A 64 11.92 -15.95 15.17
CA ILE A 64 13.36 -16.17 15.24
C ILE A 64 13.75 -17.05 16.43
N PHE A 65 13.41 -16.65 17.66
CA PHE A 65 13.95 -17.31 18.86
C PHE A 65 13.30 -18.66 19.17
N ASP A 66 11.97 -18.75 19.08
CA ASP A 66 11.19 -19.97 19.31
C ASP A 66 10.88 -20.72 18.01
N ALA A 67 11.38 -20.23 16.87
CA ALA A 67 11.15 -20.85 15.58
C ALA A 67 11.90 -22.17 15.40
N VAL A 68 11.33 -23.06 14.59
CA VAL A 68 11.97 -24.30 14.13
C VAL A 68 12.46 -24.06 12.71
N TRP A 69 13.77 -24.15 12.52
CA TRP A 69 14.44 -23.84 11.25
C TRP A 69 14.59 -25.04 10.32
N THR A 70 14.69 -26.25 10.89
CA THR A 70 14.97 -27.49 10.14
C THR A 70 13.98 -28.59 10.51
N GLY A 71 13.54 -29.38 9.54
CA GLY A 71 12.63 -30.49 9.76
C GLY A 71 12.12 -31.07 8.43
N THR A 72 11.69 -32.33 8.45
CA THR A 72 11.21 -33.06 7.26
C THR A 72 9.68 -33.07 7.13
N GLY A 73 8.96 -32.52 8.10
CA GLY A 73 7.48 -32.51 8.11
C GLY A 73 6.89 -31.64 9.21
N ARG A 74 5.55 -31.66 9.31
CA ARG A 74 4.80 -30.91 10.33
C ARG A 74 5.16 -31.33 11.75
N ASP A 75 5.45 -32.61 11.94
CA ASP A 75 5.70 -33.20 13.25
C ASP A 75 6.97 -32.64 13.90
N ALA A 76 7.93 -32.18 13.08
CA ALA A 76 9.13 -31.49 13.55
C ALA A 76 8.84 -30.16 14.28
N CYS A 77 7.63 -29.60 14.11
CA CYS A 77 7.22 -28.35 14.73
C CYS A 77 6.21 -28.55 15.88
N LEU A 78 6.00 -29.78 16.34
CA LEU A 78 5.14 -30.06 17.49
C LEU A 78 5.86 -29.73 18.81
N PRO A 79 5.19 -29.06 19.77
CA PRO A 79 5.78 -28.76 21.07
C PRO A 79 6.30 -30.00 21.81
N GLU A 80 5.64 -31.14 21.64
CA GLU A 80 6.04 -32.44 22.19
C GLU A 80 7.40 -32.92 21.65
N THR A 81 7.65 -32.67 20.36
CA THR A 81 8.89 -33.09 19.68
C THR A 81 10.03 -32.11 19.94
N VAL A 82 9.75 -30.81 20.06
CA VAL A 82 10.76 -29.77 20.26
C VAL A 82 11.08 -29.56 21.75
N GLY A 83 10.17 -29.93 22.67
CA GLY A 83 10.38 -29.84 24.12
C GLY A 83 10.32 -28.41 24.68
N ARG A 84 9.81 -27.45 23.91
CA ARG A 84 9.64 -26.03 24.29
C ARG A 84 8.42 -25.44 23.56
N PRO A 85 7.88 -24.30 23.99
CA PRO A 85 6.91 -23.57 23.18
C PRO A 85 7.47 -23.29 21.78
N VAL A 86 6.69 -23.64 20.75
CA VAL A 86 7.10 -23.52 19.35
C VAL A 86 6.51 -22.26 18.74
N GLY A 87 7.37 -21.47 18.09
CA GLY A 87 7.00 -20.32 17.29
C GLY A 87 6.72 -20.68 15.83
N ALA A 88 7.33 -19.94 14.89
CA ALA A 88 7.18 -20.17 13.46
C ALA A 88 7.82 -21.49 13.02
N CYS A 89 7.13 -22.22 12.14
CA CYS A 89 7.62 -23.45 11.52
C CYS A 89 8.14 -23.18 10.11
N TRP A 90 9.44 -22.91 9.98
CA TRP A 90 10.07 -22.66 8.67
C TRP A 90 10.03 -23.85 7.70
N PRO A 91 10.15 -25.12 8.15
CA PRO A 91 9.98 -26.28 7.27
C PRO A 91 8.62 -26.29 6.56
N PHE A 92 7.55 -25.90 7.27
CA PHE A 92 6.22 -25.80 6.68
C PHE A 92 6.14 -24.67 5.64
N ILE A 93 6.69 -23.50 5.96
CA ILE A 93 6.73 -22.35 5.05
C ILE A 93 7.52 -22.71 3.79
N ALA A 94 8.66 -23.40 3.92
CA ALA A 94 9.47 -23.86 2.79
C ALA A 94 8.70 -24.87 1.93
N ALA A 95 8.06 -25.87 2.54
CA ALA A 95 7.29 -26.89 1.84
C ALA A 95 6.05 -26.31 1.11
N LYS A 96 5.48 -25.21 1.61
CA LYS A 96 4.29 -24.55 1.05
C LYS A 96 4.58 -23.20 0.41
N TRP A 97 5.85 -22.90 0.11
CA TRP A 97 6.27 -21.61 -0.44
C TRP A 97 5.50 -21.23 -1.72
N ASN A 98 5.36 -22.19 -2.64
CA ASN A 98 4.60 -21.99 -3.87
C ASN A 98 3.11 -21.73 -3.62
N GLN A 99 2.49 -22.40 -2.64
CA GLN A 99 1.09 -22.16 -2.29
C GLN A 99 0.89 -20.79 -1.63
N ILE A 100 1.87 -20.30 -0.87
CA ILE A 100 1.80 -18.97 -0.23
C ILE A 100 1.87 -17.86 -1.28
N ILE A 101 2.75 -18.01 -2.28
CA ILE A 101 2.92 -17.00 -3.35
C ILE A 101 1.79 -17.05 -4.36
N TYR A 102 1.46 -18.25 -4.86
CA TYR A 102 0.54 -18.41 -5.98
C TYR A 102 -0.88 -18.80 -5.54
N GLY A 103 -1.13 -19.12 -4.27
CA GLY A 103 -2.42 -19.66 -3.85
C GLY A 103 -2.73 -20.98 -4.56
N PHE A 104 -4.00 -21.17 -4.94
CA PHE A 104 -4.48 -22.35 -5.67
C PHE A 104 -4.26 -22.28 -7.18
N TYR A 105 -3.40 -21.37 -7.67
CA TYR A 105 -3.16 -21.23 -9.10
C TYR A 105 -2.43 -22.48 -9.66
N PRO A 106 -2.94 -23.11 -10.74
CA PRO A 106 -2.32 -24.31 -11.32
C PRO A 106 -0.87 -24.06 -11.73
N GLU A 107 0.01 -25.05 -11.55
CA GLU A 107 1.45 -24.88 -11.84
C GLU A 107 1.72 -24.40 -13.26
N ALA A 108 1.00 -24.97 -14.23
CA ALA A 108 1.14 -24.65 -15.64
C ALA A 108 0.76 -23.20 -15.99
N GLU A 109 -0.06 -22.54 -15.16
CA GLU A 109 -0.54 -21.18 -15.41
C GLU A 109 0.19 -20.12 -14.58
N ARG A 110 1.08 -20.50 -13.65
CA ARG A 110 1.81 -19.56 -12.77
C ARG A 110 2.60 -18.49 -13.51
N TRP A 111 2.95 -18.72 -14.78
CA TRP A 111 3.60 -17.71 -15.63
C TRP A 111 2.76 -16.43 -15.76
N ARG A 112 1.42 -16.53 -15.71
CA ARG A 112 0.50 -15.37 -15.69
C ARG A 112 0.75 -14.49 -14.48
N VAL A 113 0.81 -15.11 -13.30
CA VAL A 113 1.09 -14.42 -12.02
C VAL A 113 2.48 -13.78 -12.03
N ASN A 114 3.50 -14.52 -12.50
CA ASN A 114 4.86 -13.99 -12.60
C ASN A 114 4.97 -12.80 -13.55
N THR A 115 4.23 -12.83 -14.66
CA THR A 115 4.17 -11.72 -15.61
C THR A 115 3.52 -10.49 -14.98
N VAL A 116 2.44 -10.66 -14.22
CA VAL A 116 1.82 -9.57 -13.45
C VAL A 116 2.81 -8.98 -12.45
N TYR A 117 3.49 -9.80 -11.64
CA TYR A 117 4.48 -9.31 -10.69
C TYR A 117 5.62 -8.55 -11.37
N PHE A 118 6.12 -9.07 -12.50
CA PHE A 118 7.17 -8.43 -13.27
C PHE A 118 6.76 -7.04 -13.77
N PHE A 119 5.62 -6.93 -14.47
CA PHE A 119 5.14 -5.64 -14.97
C PHE A 119 4.74 -4.69 -13.85
N GLY A 120 4.16 -5.20 -12.77
CA GLY A 120 3.84 -4.42 -11.57
C GLY A 120 5.10 -3.78 -10.98
N ALA A 121 6.16 -4.55 -10.80
CA ALA A 121 7.45 -4.03 -10.33
C ALA A 121 8.08 -3.06 -11.34
N ALA A 122 8.05 -3.38 -12.63
CA ALA A 122 8.62 -2.55 -13.69
C ALA A 122 7.95 -1.18 -13.82
N LEU A 123 6.64 -1.09 -13.56
CA LEU A 123 5.90 0.17 -13.56
C LEU A 123 6.02 0.92 -12.22
N LEU A 124 6.04 0.20 -11.10
CA LEU A 124 6.11 0.77 -9.75
C LEU A 124 7.49 1.39 -9.44
N LEU A 125 8.59 0.70 -9.77
CA LEU A 125 9.95 1.17 -9.50
C LEU A 125 10.20 2.60 -10.03
N PRO A 126 9.97 2.92 -11.32
CA PRO A 126 10.14 4.27 -11.84
C PRO A 126 9.17 5.30 -11.23
N LEU A 127 8.04 4.88 -10.64
CA LEU A 127 7.17 5.77 -9.87
C LEU A 127 7.79 6.18 -8.53
N MET A 128 8.57 5.29 -7.89
CA MET A 128 9.26 5.57 -6.63
C MET A 128 10.43 6.54 -6.80
N PHE A 129 11.12 6.51 -7.94
CA PHE A 129 12.26 7.39 -8.20
C PHE A 129 11.82 8.76 -8.76
N PRO A 130 12.13 9.89 -8.09
CA PRO A 130 11.69 11.22 -8.54
C PRO A 130 12.40 11.73 -9.79
N LYS A 131 13.55 11.15 -10.16
CA LYS A 131 14.40 11.60 -11.28
C LYS A 131 14.02 11.00 -12.65
N VAL A 132 13.02 10.12 -12.72
CA VAL A 132 12.66 9.41 -13.96
C VAL A 132 11.74 10.30 -14.83
N PRO A 133 12.04 10.49 -16.13
CA PRO A 133 11.18 11.25 -17.03
C PRO A 133 9.84 10.54 -17.30
N TYR A 134 8.84 11.27 -17.80
CA TYR A 134 7.50 10.75 -18.16
C TYR A 134 6.67 10.13 -17.02
N LYS A 135 6.89 10.56 -15.78
CA LYS A 135 6.20 10.04 -14.57
C LYS A 135 4.67 10.05 -14.66
N ARG A 136 4.07 11.04 -15.34
CA ARG A 136 2.61 11.11 -15.56
C ARG A 136 2.10 9.96 -16.43
N LEU A 137 2.82 9.65 -17.52
CA LEU A 137 2.45 8.54 -18.40
C LEU A 137 2.63 7.19 -17.69
N ASN A 138 3.73 7.03 -16.95
CA ASN A 138 3.95 5.82 -16.16
C ASN A 138 2.88 5.64 -15.07
N ALA A 139 2.45 6.74 -14.41
CA ALA A 139 1.36 6.68 -13.43
C ALA A 139 0.03 6.28 -14.09
N LEU A 140 -0.27 6.80 -15.28
CA LEU A 140 -1.44 6.38 -16.04
C LEU A 140 -1.37 4.90 -16.44
N ALA A 141 -0.20 4.43 -16.86
CA ALA A 141 0.01 3.02 -17.18
C ALA A 141 -0.18 2.13 -15.94
N PHE A 142 0.36 2.53 -14.78
CA PHE A 142 0.27 1.75 -13.55
C PHE A 142 -1.14 1.74 -12.91
N PHE A 143 -1.82 2.88 -12.87
CA PHE A 143 -3.14 2.98 -12.24
C PHE A 143 -4.30 2.72 -13.21
N GLY A 144 -4.09 2.87 -14.52
CA GLY A 144 -5.11 2.66 -15.54
C GLY A 144 -4.95 1.33 -16.27
N ILE A 145 -3.87 1.18 -17.04
CA ILE A 145 -3.70 0.05 -17.97
C ILE A 145 -3.37 -1.25 -17.22
N TYR A 146 -2.45 -1.19 -16.27
CA TYR A 146 -1.96 -2.34 -15.53
C TYR A 146 -3.04 -3.11 -14.76
N PRO A 147 -3.97 -2.50 -13.98
CA PRO A 147 -5.00 -3.28 -13.30
C PRO A 147 -5.93 -4.01 -14.28
N VAL A 148 -6.25 -3.40 -15.43
CA VAL A 148 -7.06 -4.06 -16.47
C VAL A 148 -6.29 -5.21 -17.10
N ALA A 149 -5.02 -4.99 -17.47
CA ALA A 149 -4.16 -6.02 -18.04
C ALA A 149 -3.92 -7.18 -17.07
N ALA A 150 -3.66 -6.87 -15.80
CA ALA A 150 -3.47 -7.86 -14.75
C ALA A 150 -4.74 -8.68 -14.51
N PHE A 151 -5.92 -8.05 -14.51
CA PHE A 151 -7.19 -8.75 -14.40
C PHE A 151 -7.38 -9.75 -15.54
N VAL A 152 -7.29 -9.29 -16.79
CA VAL A 152 -7.44 -10.14 -17.98
C VAL A 152 -6.43 -11.29 -17.96
N LEU A 153 -5.18 -11.01 -17.58
CA LEU A 153 -4.13 -12.01 -17.57
C LEU A 153 -4.34 -13.06 -16.47
N LEU A 154 -4.82 -12.67 -15.28
CA LEU A 154 -5.04 -13.58 -14.16
C LEU A 154 -6.32 -14.40 -14.29
N THR A 155 -7.37 -13.88 -14.95
CA THR A 155 -8.58 -14.66 -15.25
C THR A 155 -8.45 -15.51 -16.51
N GLY A 156 -7.37 -15.38 -17.27
CA GLY A 156 -7.17 -16.10 -18.52
C GLY A 156 -8.04 -15.59 -19.67
N GLY A 157 -8.48 -14.33 -19.59
CA GLY A 157 -9.40 -13.73 -20.57
C GLY A 157 -10.87 -14.00 -20.30
N ASP A 158 -11.20 -14.69 -19.21
CA ASP A 158 -12.58 -14.78 -18.74
C ASP A 158 -13.00 -13.42 -18.17
N LEU A 159 -13.82 -12.71 -18.95
CA LEU A 159 -14.46 -11.46 -18.57
C LEU A 159 -15.85 -11.69 -17.96
N ASP A 160 -16.22 -12.95 -17.68
CA ASP A 160 -17.48 -13.24 -17.00
C ASP A 160 -17.42 -12.76 -15.53
N LEU A 161 -17.78 -11.49 -15.35
CA LEU A 161 -17.89 -10.83 -14.05
C LEU A 161 -18.95 -11.47 -13.13
N ARG A 162 -19.73 -12.46 -13.62
CA ARG A 162 -20.77 -13.18 -12.86
C ARG A 162 -20.23 -13.84 -11.59
N ASN A 163 -18.98 -14.29 -11.58
CA ASN A 163 -18.37 -14.95 -10.42
C ASN A 163 -17.49 -14.03 -9.57
N PHE A 164 -17.16 -12.84 -10.05
CA PHE A 164 -16.09 -12.03 -9.47
C PHE A 164 -16.46 -11.38 -8.13
N VAL A 165 -17.73 -11.05 -7.90
CA VAL A 165 -18.14 -10.30 -6.70
C VAL A 165 -19.12 -11.05 -5.79
N LEU A 166 -20.04 -11.86 -6.33
CA LEU A 166 -21.05 -12.58 -5.54
C LEU A 166 -20.67 -14.05 -5.23
N GLY A 167 -19.77 -14.66 -6.01
CA GLY A 167 -19.32 -16.04 -5.80
C GLY A 167 -18.50 -16.24 -4.52
N TRP A 168 -17.77 -15.20 -4.07
CA TRP A 168 -16.94 -15.26 -2.85
C TRP A 168 -17.75 -15.15 -1.55
N PHE A 169 -18.93 -14.52 -1.60
CA PHE A 169 -19.81 -14.28 -0.44
C PHE A 169 -21.12 -15.08 -0.48
N GLY A 170 -21.33 -15.93 -1.50
CA GLY A 170 -22.51 -16.80 -1.60
C GLY A 170 -23.85 -16.06 -1.75
N LEU A 171 -23.85 -14.82 -2.22
CA LEU A 171 -25.02 -13.93 -2.20
C LEU A 171 -25.61 -13.69 -3.60
N ASP A 172 -25.93 -14.74 -4.36
CA ASP A 172 -26.57 -14.59 -5.68
C ASP A 172 -28.05 -14.19 -5.54
N LEU A 173 -28.32 -12.89 -5.36
CA LEU A 173 -29.68 -12.30 -5.47
C LEU A 173 -30.10 -12.20 -6.95
N GLY A 174 -30.23 -13.36 -7.59
CA GLY A 174 -30.56 -13.49 -9.00
C GLY A 174 -32.04 -13.67 -9.25
N LEU A 175 -32.78 -12.59 -9.54
CA LEU A 175 -34.09 -12.65 -10.22
C LEU A 175 -34.42 -11.42 -11.11
N ALA A 176 -33.59 -10.38 -11.14
CA ALA A 176 -33.81 -9.20 -11.98
C ALA A 176 -32.53 -8.74 -12.69
N SER A 177 -32.65 -8.34 -13.96
CA SER A 177 -31.58 -7.77 -14.78
C SER A 177 -32.00 -6.43 -15.37
N ALA A 178 -31.06 -5.49 -15.45
CA ALA A 178 -31.22 -4.17 -16.05
C ALA A 178 -29.99 -3.88 -16.90
N GLY A 179 -30.17 -3.61 -18.20
CA GLY A 179 -29.08 -3.32 -19.14
C GLY A 179 -28.12 -4.49 -19.36
N GLY A 180 -28.63 -5.72 -19.49
CA GLY A 180 -27.78 -6.92 -19.73
C GLY A 180 -27.02 -7.44 -18.50
N LEU A 181 -26.96 -6.67 -17.41
CA LEU A 181 -26.33 -7.04 -16.13
C LEU A 181 -27.38 -7.25 -15.03
N ARG A 182 -27.10 -8.12 -14.05
CA ARG A 182 -28.02 -8.39 -12.92
C ARG A 182 -28.14 -7.16 -12.01
N VAL A 183 -29.30 -6.95 -11.39
CA VAL A 183 -29.53 -5.85 -10.42
C VAL A 183 -28.51 -5.87 -9.27
N GLY A 184 -28.03 -7.05 -8.87
CA GLY A 184 -26.97 -7.19 -7.88
C GLY A 184 -25.67 -6.47 -8.26
N PHE A 185 -25.28 -6.47 -9.54
CA PHE A 185 -24.12 -5.73 -10.04
C PHE A 185 -24.31 -4.22 -9.84
N TRP A 186 -25.47 -3.68 -10.23
CA TRP A 186 -25.78 -2.25 -10.08
C TRP A 186 -25.80 -1.80 -8.62
N LEU A 187 -26.39 -2.62 -7.74
CA LEU A 187 -26.43 -2.35 -6.31
C LEU A 187 -25.01 -2.32 -5.71
N GLN A 188 -24.15 -3.26 -6.11
CA GLN A 188 -22.75 -3.27 -5.69
C GLN A 188 -21.96 -2.10 -6.25
N PHE A 189 -22.17 -1.75 -7.51
CA PHE A 189 -21.53 -0.60 -8.14
C PHE A 189 -21.81 0.70 -7.36
N LEU A 190 -23.06 0.89 -6.92
CA LEU A 190 -23.44 2.02 -6.09
C LEU A 190 -22.80 1.97 -4.68
N ILE A 191 -22.75 0.79 -4.05
CA ILE A 191 -22.09 0.62 -2.74
C ILE A 191 -20.60 0.96 -2.84
N VAL A 192 -19.90 0.42 -3.83
CA VAL A 192 -18.46 0.67 -4.03
C VAL A 192 -18.22 2.15 -4.32
N THR A 193 -19.07 2.78 -5.14
CA THR A 193 -19.01 4.23 -5.39
C THR A 193 -19.16 5.01 -4.09
N GLY A 194 -20.13 4.64 -3.24
CA GLY A 194 -20.35 5.26 -1.93
C GLY A 194 -19.14 5.11 -1.00
N ILE A 195 -18.57 3.91 -0.89
CA ILE A 195 -17.37 3.64 -0.09
C ILE A 195 -16.18 4.46 -0.59
N ALA A 196 -15.95 4.48 -1.91
CA ALA A 196 -14.87 5.24 -2.53
C ALA A 196 -15.00 6.75 -2.26
N VAL A 197 -16.21 7.30 -2.37
CA VAL A 197 -16.48 8.71 -2.03
C VAL A 197 -16.24 8.99 -0.55
N CYS A 198 -16.72 8.12 0.35
CA CYS A 198 -16.50 8.26 1.79
C CYS A 198 -15.01 8.24 2.15
N ILE A 199 -14.25 7.26 1.65
CA ILE A 199 -12.80 7.17 1.87
C ILE A 199 -12.11 8.40 1.28
N GLY A 200 -12.45 8.79 0.05
CA GLY A 200 -11.88 9.96 -0.61
C GLY A 200 -12.10 11.26 0.19
N MET A 201 -13.31 11.47 0.74
CA MET A 201 -13.63 12.64 1.56
C MET A 201 -12.98 12.63 2.95
N LEU A 202 -12.75 11.44 3.52
CA LEU A 202 -12.05 11.28 4.80
C LEU A 202 -10.55 11.54 4.66
N VAL A 203 -9.96 11.09 3.56
CA VAL A 203 -8.52 11.15 3.33
C VAL A 203 -8.09 12.48 2.72
N CYS A 204 -8.91 13.13 1.90
CA CYS A 204 -8.50 14.35 1.20
C CYS A 204 -8.03 15.53 2.09
N PRO A 205 -8.53 15.75 3.33
CA PRO A 205 -8.03 16.83 4.18
C PRO A 205 -6.55 16.64 4.58
N PHE A 206 -6.08 15.39 4.68
CA PHE A 206 -4.68 15.10 4.97
C PHE A 206 -3.74 15.52 3.82
N PHE A 207 -4.25 15.53 2.59
CA PHE A 207 -3.50 15.93 1.40
C PHE A 207 -3.81 17.37 0.96
N GLY A 208 -4.52 18.15 1.77
CA GLY A 208 -4.94 19.52 1.44
C GLY A 208 -5.97 19.62 0.32
N GLY A 209 -6.66 18.51 -0.01
CA GLY A 209 -7.67 18.44 -1.06
C GLY A 209 -9.06 18.84 -0.57
N GLU A 210 -9.86 19.45 -1.46
CA GLU A 210 -11.23 19.83 -1.15
C GLU A 210 -12.20 18.64 -1.27
N ARG A 211 -12.96 18.34 -0.20
CA ARG A 211 -13.93 17.23 -0.15
C ARG A 211 -14.93 17.24 -1.32
N ARG A 212 -15.43 18.43 -1.69
CA ARG A 212 -16.39 18.57 -2.80
C ARG A 212 -15.77 18.22 -4.15
N SER A 213 -14.52 18.59 -4.38
CA SER A 213 -13.82 18.31 -5.63
C SER A 213 -13.54 16.81 -5.79
N VAL A 214 -13.10 16.16 -4.71
CA VAL A 214 -12.86 14.71 -4.68
C VAL A 214 -14.16 13.92 -4.88
N ALA A 215 -15.24 14.27 -4.17
CA ALA A 215 -16.53 13.61 -4.34
C ALA A 215 -17.06 13.75 -5.78
N LYS A 216 -16.99 14.96 -6.38
CA LYS A 216 -17.41 15.19 -7.77
C LYS A 216 -16.56 14.41 -8.77
N THR A 217 -15.26 14.31 -8.54
CA THR A 217 -14.35 13.58 -9.43
C THR A 217 -14.64 12.10 -9.40
N ILE A 218 -14.75 11.51 -8.20
CA ILE A 218 -15.08 10.09 -8.03
C ILE A 218 -16.45 9.81 -8.65
N LEU A 219 -17.48 10.60 -8.33
CA LEU A 219 -18.82 10.40 -8.87
C LEU A 219 -18.86 10.49 -10.40
N LYS A 220 -18.14 11.45 -11.00
CA LYS A 220 -18.04 11.56 -12.47
C LYS A 220 -17.34 10.36 -13.09
N THR A 221 -16.23 9.91 -12.52
CA THR A 221 -15.49 8.74 -13.03
C THR A 221 -16.34 7.48 -12.96
N PHE A 222 -17.00 7.23 -11.82
CA PHE A 222 -17.90 6.09 -11.67
C PHE A 222 -19.15 6.23 -12.56
N ALA A 223 -19.68 7.43 -12.76
CA ALA A 223 -20.78 7.63 -13.72
C ALA A 223 -20.36 7.27 -15.16
N VAL A 224 -19.16 7.67 -15.59
CA VAL A 224 -18.63 7.30 -16.91
C VAL A 224 -18.45 5.79 -17.03
N ILE A 225 -17.89 5.14 -16.01
CA ILE A 225 -17.74 3.68 -15.99
C ILE A 225 -19.12 3.00 -16.04
N GLY A 226 -20.11 3.49 -15.29
CA GLY A 226 -21.47 2.95 -15.31
C GLY A 226 -22.13 3.09 -16.68
N VAL A 227 -21.93 4.20 -17.39
CA VAL A 227 -22.43 4.39 -18.77
C VAL A 227 -21.74 3.44 -19.76
N VAL A 228 -20.44 3.18 -19.59
CA VAL A 228 -19.70 2.23 -20.46
C VAL A 228 -20.12 0.78 -20.22
N LEU A 229 -20.62 0.46 -19.02
CA LEU A 229 -21.04 -0.88 -18.63
C LEU A 229 -22.54 -1.18 -18.89
N LEU A 230 -23.34 -0.16 -19.26
CA LEU A 230 -24.72 -0.31 -19.76
C LEU A 230 -24.74 -0.64 -21.25
#